data_AF-A0A8T6M686-F1
#
_entry.id   AF-A0A8T6M686-F1
#
_cell.length_a   1.000
_cell.length_b   1.000
_cell.length_c   1.000
_cell.angle_alpha   90.00
_cell.angle_beta   90.00
_cell.angle_gamma   90.00
#
_symmetry.space_group_name_H-M   'P 1'
#
loop_
_entity.id
_entity.type
_entity.pdbx_description
1 polymer ?
#
loop_
_entity_poly.entity_id
_entity_poly.type
_entity_poly.pdbx_seq_one_letter_code
_entity_poly.pdbx_strand_id
1 'polypeptide(L)'
;MKKITSNSISFVYGFAFLLLFSALVGLFIFGLQYQNKQRKIKLIEQYSQEIKPYIEKHNDDIIKIFTEVIPTMQTYCNGYLDSTPYNCPQLQKTVFKLFPNTDSFSNFSSTSFIKNETSNNINSATLMELSGELREININQEMLNLLEGKTNDPIIGNFYFAYYYPGNSDNIQVAIPIKNSSGETIGVILRNVIE
;
A
#
# COMPACT_ATOMS: atom_id res chain seq x y z
N MET A 1 8.26 66.88 -20.29
CA MET A 1 9.00 65.59 -20.20
C MET A 1 8.91 65.06 -18.77
N LYS A 2 8.11 64.01 -18.52
CA LYS A 2 8.01 63.37 -17.19
C LYS A 2 9.27 62.53 -16.97
N LYS A 3 10.11 62.92 -16.00
CA LYS A 3 11.20 62.07 -15.49
C LYS A 3 10.57 60.82 -14.90
N ILE A 4 10.62 59.71 -15.64
CA ILE A 4 10.40 58.38 -15.06
C ILE A 4 11.55 58.20 -14.06
N THR A 5 11.21 58.26 -12.79
CA THR A 5 12.16 58.17 -11.68
C THR A 5 12.81 56.78 -11.68
N SER A 6 14.13 56.75 -11.49
CA SER A 6 14.99 55.54 -11.41
C SER A 6 14.42 54.43 -10.50
N ASN A 7 13.56 54.79 -9.55
CA ASN A 7 12.88 53.87 -8.64
C ASN A 7 11.83 53.00 -9.36
N SER A 8 11.14 53.51 -10.38
CA SER A 8 10.13 52.75 -11.13
C SER A 8 10.76 51.64 -11.97
N ILE A 9 11.95 51.90 -12.53
CA ILE A 9 12.73 50.94 -13.32
C ILE A 9 13.27 49.83 -12.42
N SER A 10 13.81 50.19 -11.25
CA SER A 10 14.31 49.23 -10.25
C SER A 10 13.19 48.34 -9.68
N PHE A 11 12.00 48.91 -9.48
CA PHE A 11 10.82 48.17 -9.04
C PHE A 11 10.34 47.16 -10.10
N VAL A 12 10.32 47.54 -11.38
CA VAL A 12 9.94 46.65 -12.50
C VAL A 12 10.92 45.49 -12.62
N TYR A 13 12.23 45.73 -12.52
CA TYR A 13 13.23 44.65 -12.55
C TYR A 13 13.17 43.75 -11.31
N GLY A 14 12.95 44.30 -10.12
CA GLY A 14 12.76 43.53 -8.89
C GLY A 14 11.51 42.64 -8.94
N PHE A 15 10.41 43.16 -9.46
CA PHE A 15 9.16 42.41 -9.64
C PHE A 15 9.30 41.32 -10.72
N ALA A 16 9.94 41.63 -11.85
CA ALA A 16 10.22 40.65 -12.90
C ALA A 16 11.14 39.53 -12.39
N PHE A 17 12.16 39.86 -11.60
CA PHE A 17 13.03 38.89 -10.96
C PHE A 17 12.27 37.98 -9.99
N LEU A 18 11.38 38.54 -9.15
CA LEU A 18 10.55 37.75 -8.24
C LEU A 18 9.62 36.79 -8.98
N LEU A 19 9.00 37.21 -10.09
CA LEU A 19 8.17 36.34 -10.92
C LEU A 19 8.98 35.23 -11.59
N LEU A 20 10.17 35.55 -12.09
CA LEU A 20 11.03 34.56 -12.74
C LEU A 20 11.59 33.56 -11.72
N PHE A 21 11.95 34.02 -10.53
CA PHE A 21 12.39 33.18 -9.42
C PHE A 21 11.27 32.25 -8.93
N SER A 22 10.05 32.77 -8.73
CA SER A 22 8.92 31.93 -8.31
C SER A 22 8.53 30.90 -9.37
N ALA A 23 8.59 31.26 -10.66
CA ALA A 23 8.39 30.32 -11.76
C ALA A 23 9.45 29.21 -11.77
N LEU A 24 10.73 29.55 -11.55
CA LEU A 24 11.81 28.55 -11.46
C LEU A 24 11.63 27.60 -10.28
N VAL A 25 11.28 28.12 -9.09
CA VAL A 25 10.97 27.29 -7.91
C VAL A 25 9.76 26.39 -8.19
N GLY A 26 8.71 26.93 -8.81
CA GLY A 26 7.53 26.15 -9.20
C GLY A 26 7.87 25.00 -10.17
N LEU A 27 8.67 25.28 -11.20
CA LEU A 27 9.15 24.25 -12.14
C LEU A 27 10.02 23.20 -11.46
N PHE A 28 10.87 23.60 -10.51
CA PHE A 28 11.71 22.68 -9.75
C PHE A 28 10.87 21.74 -8.88
N ILE A 29 9.91 22.27 -8.12
CA ILE A 29 9.00 21.46 -7.28
C ILE A 29 8.17 20.51 -8.16
N PHE A 30 7.63 21.00 -9.28
CA PHE A 30 6.86 20.17 -10.21
C PHE A 30 7.72 19.06 -10.83
N GLY A 31 8.98 19.37 -11.18
CA GLY A 31 9.94 18.40 -11.68
C GLY A 31 10.22 17.28 -10.68
N LEU A 32 10.43 17.61 -9.40
CA LEU A 32 10.59 16.62 -8.32
C LEU A 32 9.34 15.75 -8.14
N GLN A 33 8.15 16.36 -8.17
CA GLN A 33 6.89 15.61 -8.09
C GLN A 33 6.72 14.63 -9.26
N TYR A 34 7.05 15.07 -10.48
CA TYR A 34 7.00 14.22 -11.67
C TYR A 34 7.98 13.05 -11.59
N GLN A 35 9.23 13.31 -11.18
CA GLN A 35 10.22 12.24 -10.98
C GLN A 35 9.77 11.22 -9.93
N ASN A 36 9.23 11.68 -8.80
CA ASN A 36 8.68 10.79 -7.78
C ASN A 36 7.51 9.95 -8.31
N LYS A 37 6.62 10.54 -9.10
CA LYS A 37 5.51 9.80 -9.74
C LYS A 37 6.03 8.72 -10.69
N GLN A 38 6.99 9.04 -11.55
CA GLN A 38 7.58 8.09 -12.49
C GLN A 38 8.33 6.95 -11.77
N ARG A 39 9.04 7.27 -10.69
CA ARG A 39 9.69 6.26 -9.83
C ARG A 39 8.68 5.27 -9.26
N LYS A 40 7.56 5.77 -8.72
CA LYS A 40 6.48 4.92 -8.20
C LYS A 40 5.87 4.03 -9.28
N ILE A 41 5.64 4.54 -10.49
CA ILE A 41 5.12 3.73 -11.61
C ILE A 41 6.09 2.60 -11.96
N LYS A 42 7.39 2.88 -12.09
CA LYS A 42 8.39 1.84 -12.37
C LYS A 42 8.46 0.77 -11.28
N LEU A 43 8.34 1.17 -10.01
CA LEU A 43 8.28 0.22 -8.91
C LEU A 43 7.01 -0.65 -8.99
N ILE A 44 5.83 -0.07 -9.29
CA ILE A 44 4.61 -0.86 -9.53
C ILE A 44 4.84 -1.88 -10.64
N GLU A 45 5.40 -1.44 -11.77
CA GLU A 45 5.64 -2.30 -12.92
C GLU A 45 6.59 -3.45 -12.58
N GLN A 46 7.70 -3.17 -11.90
CA GLN A 46 8.66 -4.19 -11.48
C GLN A 46 8.02 -5.20 -10.52
N TYR A 47 7.36 -4.73 -9.47
CA TYR A 47 6.71 -5.63 -8.50
C TYR A 47 5.55 -6.40 -9.10
N SER A 48 4.79 -5.77 -10.01
CA SER A 48 3.73 -6.45 -10.77
C SER A 48 4.34 -7.55 -11.65
N GLN A 49 5.47 -7.32 -12.32
CA GLN A 49 6.15 -8.34 -13.11
C GLN A 49 6.69 -9.50 -12.27
N GLU A 50 7.16 -9.23 -11.04
CA GLU A 50 7.65 -10.28 -10.13
C GLU A 50 6.51 -11.08 -9.50
N ILE A 51 5.45 -10.40 -9.06
CA ILE A 51 4.38 -11.01 -8.24
C ILE A 51 3.27 -11.60 -9.10
N LYS A 52 2.95 -11.00 -10.25
CA LYS A 52 1.85 -11.46 -11.10
C LYS A 52 1.99 -12.93 -11.52
N PRO A 53 3.16 -13.41 -12.00
CA PRO A 53 3.33 -14.83 -12.33
C PRO A 53 3.14 -15.74 -11.11
N TYR A 54 3.50 -15.26 -9.93
CA TYR A 54 3.30 -16.00 -8.68
C TYR A 54 1.81 -16.09 -8.32
N ILE A 55 1.10 -14.96 -8.35
CA ILE A 55 -0.34 -14.92 -8.09
C ILE A 55 -1.08 -15.81 -9.09
N GLU A 56 -0.74 -15.75 -10.37
CA GLU A 56 -1.35 -16.58 -11.40
C GLU A 56 -1.09 -18.07 -11.17
N LYS A 57 0.14 -18.44 -10.79
CA LYS A 57 0.51 -19.85 -10.52
C LYS A 57 -0.13 -20.40 -9.25
N HIS A 58 -0.32 -19.56 -8.23
CA HIS A 58 -0.78 -19.95 -6.90
C HIS A 58 -2.17 -19.37 -6.56
N ASN A 59 -2.96 -19.03 -7.58
CA ASN A 59 -4.20 -18.27 -7.40
C ASN A 59 -5.18 -18.97 -6.45
N ASP A 60 -5.38 -20.28 -6.62
CA ASP A 60 -6.29 -21.07 -5.78
C ASP A 60 -5.83 -21.11 -4.31
N ASP A 61 -4.53 -21.20 -4.08
CA ASP A 61 -3.93 -21.22 -2.75
C ASP A 61 -4.05 -19.84 -2.08
N ILE A 62 -3.86 -18.77 -2.84
CA ILE A 62 -4.07 -17.39 -2.36
C ILE A 62 -5.55 -17.14 -2.05
N ILE A 63 -6.47 -17.60 -2.89
CA ILE A 63 -7.91 -17.46 -2.64
C ILE A 63 -8.28 -18.13 -1.30
N LYS A 64 -7.78 -19.35 -1.05
CA LYS A 64 -8.01 -20.07 0.22
C LYS A 64 -7.56 -19.28 1.44
N ILE A 65 -6.55 -18.42 1.33
CA ILE A 65 -6.14 -17.56 2.44
C ILE A 65 -7.31 -16.66 2.87
N PHE A 66 -7.95 -16.01 1.92
CA PHE A 66 -9.03 -15.05 2.19
C PHE A 66 -10.37 -15.73 2.52
N THR A 67 -10.65 -16.87 1.89
CA THR A 67 -11.96 -17.53 2.01
C THR A 67 -12.01 -18.57 3.14
N GLU A 68 -10.88 -19.19 3.49
CA GLU A 68 -10.83 -20.28 4.46
C GLU A 68 -9.93 -19.95 5.65
N VAL A 69 -8.67 -19.57 5.41
CA VAL A 69 -7.67 -19.43 6.47
C VAL A 69 -7.97 -18.27 7.41
N ILE A 70 -8.12 -17.04 6.89
CA ILE A 70 -8.39 -15.85 7.71
C ILE A 70 -9.68 -16.03 8.53
N PRO A 71 -10.83 -16.43 7.95
CA PRO A 71 -12.06 -16.70 8.72
C PRO A 71 -11.89 -17.77 9.80
N THR A 72 -11.17 -18.85 9.47
CA THR A 72 -10.87 -19.93 10.41
C THR A 72 -10.04 -19.40 11.57
N MET A 73 -8.96 -18.67 11.29
CA MET A 73 -8.10 -18.09 12.33
C MET A 73 -8.89 -17.15 13.26
N GLN A 74 -9.76 -16.30 12.73
CA GLN A 74 -10.61 -15.44 13.57
C GLN A 74 -11.53 -16.23 14.51
N THR A 75 -12.06 -17.36 14.02
CA THR A 75 -12.98 -18.22 14.81
C THR A 75 -12.25 -18.98 15.92
N TYR A 76 -11.06 -19.51 15.63
CA TYR A 76 -10.31 -20.36 16.56
C TYR A 76 -9.37 -19.58 17.48
N CYS A 77 -8.90 -18.42 17.05
CA CYS A 77 -8.06 -17.54 17.84
C CYS A 77 -8.97 -16.57 18.60
N ASN A 78 -9.53 -17.06 19.71
CA ASN A 78 -10.35 -16.25 20.62
C ASN A 78 -9.54 -15.07 21.16
N GLY A 79 -9.85 -13.89 20.63
CA GLY A 79 -9.25 -12.62 21.01
C GLY A 79 -9.82 -11.52 20.13
N TYR A 80 -11.08 -11.16 20.34
CA TYR A 80 -11.69 -9.98 19.72
C TYR A 80 -11.48 -8.72 20.56
N LEU A 81 -10.54 -8.76 21.50
CA LEU A 81 -10.38 -7.74 22.53
C LEU A 81 -8.93 -7.29 22.57
N ASP A 82 -8.73 -6.11 22.03
CA ASP A 82 -7.51 -5.30 22.05
C ASP A 82 -6.46 -5.65 20.99
N SER A 83 -5.81 -4.59 20.51
CA SER A 83 -4.81 -4.43 19.45
C SER A 83 -3.53 -5.30 19.56
N THR A 84 -3.59 -6.38 20.33
CA THR A 84 -2.51 -7.36 20.50
C THR A 84 -2.48 -8.38 19.36
N PRO A 85 -1.31 -8.67 18.76
CA PRO A 85 -1.17 -9.74 17.78
C PRO A 85 -1.57 -11.09 18.35
N TYR A 86 -2.47 -11.78 17.65
CA TYR A 86 -2.84 -13.16 17.97
C TYR A 86 -1.93 -14.10 17.20
N ASN A 87 -1.06 -14.82 17.92
CA ASN A 87 -0.24 -15.86 17.32
C ASN A 87 -1.01 -17.18 17.34
N CYS A 88 -1.26 -17.75 16.16
CA CYS A 88 -2.02 -18.99 15.97
C CYS A 88 -1.12 -20.09 15.36
N PRO A 89 -0.36 -20.83 16.18
CA PRO A 89 0.75 -21.66 15.71
C PRO A 89 0.33 -22.82 14.78
N GLN A 90 -0.89 -23.34 14.93
CA GLN A 90 -1.37 -24.46 14.10
C GLN A 90 -1.73 -24.04 12.67
N LEU A 91 -2.19 -22.81 12.46
CA LEU A 91 -2.59 -22.29 11.15
C LEU A 91 -1.47 -21.57 10.42
N GLN A 92 -0.46 -21.07 11.14
CA GLN A 92 0.80 -20.55 10.58
C GLN A 92 1.44 -21.54 9.58
N LYS A 93 1.47 -22.83 9.92
CA LYS A 93 1.98 -23.89 9.02
C LYS A 93 1.15 -24.04 7.74
N THR A 94 -0.15 -23.80 7.82
CA THR A 94 -1.04 -23.83 6.64
C THR A 94 -0.73 -22.65 5.73
N VAL A 95 -0.57 -21.45 6.29
CA VAL A 95 -0.17 -20.26 5.52
C VAL A 95 1.18 -20.48 4.83
N PHE A 96 2.22 -20.90 5.57
CA PHE A 96 3.54 -21.14 4.98
C PHE A 96 3.55 -22.21 3.87
N LYS A 97 2.69 -23.24 3.97
CA LYS A 97 2.58 -24.29 2.94
C LYS A 97 1.97 -23.79 1.63
N LEU A 98 1.19 -22.71 1.67
CA LEU A 98 0.63 -22.05 0.47
C LEU A 98 1.69 -21.21 -0.26
N PHE A 99 2.89 -21.07 0.31
CA PHE A 99 4.03 -20.35 -0.28
C PHE A 99 5.27 -21.25 -0.43
N PRO A 100 5.20 -22.36 -1.18
CA PRO A 100 6.36 -23.21 -1.41
C PRO A 100 7.38 -22.46 -2.30
N ASN A 101 8.63 -22.39 -1.85
CA ASN A 101 9.78 -21.67 -2.46
C ASN A 101 9.84 -20.15 -2.23
N THR A 102 9.97 -19.76 -0.96
CA THR A 102 10.43 -18.41 -0.56
C THR A 102 11.80 -18.04 -1.14
N ASP A 103 12.60 -19.01 -1.60
CA ASP A 103 13.93 -18.79 -2.18
C ASP A 103 13.91 -17.98 -3.49
N SER A 104 12.76 -17.95 -4.18
CA SER A 104 12.57 -17.19 -5.43
C SER A 104 12.25 -15.71 -5.21
N PHE A 105 11.91 -15.31 -3.98
CA PHE A 105 11.52 -13.95 -3.65
C PHE A 105 12.38 -13.42 -2.51
N SER A 106 13.26 -12.47 -2.82
CA SER A 106 14.21 -11.86 -1.87
C SER A 106 13.59 -11.30 -0.58
N ASN A 107 12.27 -11.12 -0.54
CA ASN A 107 11.62 -10.49 0.61
C ASN A 107 10.13 -10.84 0.74
N PHE A 108 9.80 -12.14 0.75
CA PHE A 108 8.42 -12.54 1.00
C PHE A 108 8.01 -12.25 2.45
N SER A 109 8.95 -12.18 3.40
CA SER A 109 8.74 -11.90 4.83
C SER A 109 7.98 -10.60 5.16
N SER A 110 7.89 -9.65 4.24
CA SER A 110 7.16 -8.39 4.41
C SER A 110 5.78 -8.38 3.72
N THR A 111 5.18 -9.55 3.53
CA THR A 111 3.87 -9.69 2.89
C THR A 111 2.78 -9.85 3.93
N SER A 112 1.71 -9.08 3.77
CA SER A 112 0.51 -9.14 4.60
C SER A 112 -0.73 -9.35 3.72
N PHE A 113 -1.73 -10.01 4.27
CA PHE A 113 -3.01 -10.29 3.63
C PHE A 113 -4.08 -9.48 4.35
N ILE A 114 -4.75 -8.60 3.63
CA ILE A 114 -5.78 -7.74 4.18
C ILE A 114 -7.12 -8.18 3.62
N LYS A 115 -8.08 -8.41 4.51
CA LYS A 115 -9.43 -8.78 4.16
C LYS A 115 -10.40 -7.81 4.81
N ASN A 116 -11.33 -7.27 4.03
CA ASN A 116 -12.46 -6.55 4.58
C ASN A 116 -13.41 -7.57 5.21
N GLU A 117 -13.62 -7.44 6.49
CA GLU A 117 -14.67 -8.17 7.18
C GLU A 117 -15.84 -7.21 7.33
N THR A 118 -17.05 -7.75 7.36
CA THR A 118 -18.25 -7.00 7.74
C THR A 118 -18.23 -6.75 9.25
N SER A 119 -17.18 -6.07 9.74
CA SER A 119 -17.09 -5.56 11.10
C SER A 119 -18.09 -4.41 11.27
N ASN A 120 -18.58 -4.21 12.48
CA ASN A 120 -19.45 -3.09 12.84
C ASN A 120 -18.78 -1.71 12.60
N ASN A 121 -17.50 -1.68 12.23
CA ASN A 121 -16.75 -0.49 11.89
C ASN A 121 -16.37 -0.49 10.40
N ILE A 122 -16.98 0.44 9.65
CA ILE A 122 -16.85 0.61 8.18
C ILE A 122 -15.39 0.85 7.73
N ASN A 123 -14.51 1.28 8.63
CA ASN A 123 -13.10 1.59 8.32
C ASN A 123 -12.11 0.58 8.92
N SER A 124 -12.55 -0.64 9.19
CA SER A 124 -11.71 -1.70 9.74
C SER A 124 -11.54 -2.86 8.78
N ALA A 125 -10.38 -3.50 8.83
CA ALA A 125 -10.10 -4.73 8.09
C ALA A 125 -9.29 -5.68 8.96
N THR A 126 -9.28 -6.96 8.60
CA THR A 126 -8.36 -7.93 9.20
C THR A 126 -7.08 -7.97 8.39
N LEU A 127 -5.95 -7.83 9.06
CA LEU A 127 -4.63 -8.07 8.53
C LEU A 127 -4.09 -9.38 9.09
N MET A 128 -3.60 -10.24 8.20
CA MET A 128 -2.83 -11.43 8.54
C MET A 128 -1.42 -11.29 7.97
N GLU A 129 -0.40 -11.52 8.78
CA GLU A 129 0.96 -11.68 8.28
C GLU A 129 1.28 -13.12 7.90
N LEU A 130 2.32 -13.28 7.09
CA LEU A 130 2.91 -14.60 6.84
C LEU A 130 3.41 -15.30 8.11
N SER A 131 3.79 -14.53 9.12
CA SER A 131 4.08 -15.03 10.46
C SER A 131 2.87 -15.72 11.10
N GLY A 132 1.68 -15.67 10.52
CA GLY A 132 0.44 -16.20 11.08
C GLY A 132 -0.12 -15.32 12.20
N GLU A 133 0.40 -14.10 12.37
CA GLU A 133 -0.18 -13.11 13.26
C GLU A 133 -1.42 -12.49 12.60
N LEU A 134 -2.52 -12.44 13.34
CA LEU A 134 -3.78 -11.81 12.92
C LEU A 134 -4.09 -10.58 13.76
N ARG A 135 -4.58 -9.50 13.14
CA ARG A 135 -4.95 -8.25 13.82
C ARG A 135 -6.07 -7.52 13.07
N GLU A 136 -6.90 -6.80 13.81
CA GLU A 136 -7.76 -5.76 13.24
C GLU A 136 -6.94 -4.48 13.03
N ILE A 137 -7.12 -3.86 11.87
CA ILE A 137 -6.44 -2.62 11.47
C ILE A 137 -7.46 -1.59 11.00
N ASN A 138 -7.19 -0.32 11.29
CA ASN A 138 -7.88 0.77 10.63
C ASN A 138 -7.31 0.95 9.22
N ILE A 139 -8.19 1.09 8.23
CA ILE A 139 -7.81 1.29 6.84
C ILE A 139 -8.17 2.68 6.35
N ASN A 140 -7.38 3.22 5.42
CA ASN A 140 -7.68 4.48 4.75
C ASN A 140 -8.65 4.26 3.58
N GLN A 141 -9.14 5.36 2.99
CA GLN A 141 -10.10 5.30 1.88
C GLN A 141 -9.55 4.58 0.65
N GLU A 142 -8.25 4.66 0.38
CA GLU A 142 -7.62 4.00 -0.76
C GLU A 142 -7.67 2.47 -0.63
N MET A 143 -7.32 1.95 0.55
CA MET A 143 -7.42 0.52 0.85
C MET A 143 -8.88 0.05 0.87
N LEU A 144 -9.79 0.86 1.41
CA LEU A 144 -11.23 0.56 1.38
C LEU A 144 -11.73 0.44 -0.08
N ASN A 145 -11.36 1.39 -0.94
CA ASN A 145 -11.73 1.35 -2.36
C ASN A 145 -11.20 0.10 -3.10
N LEU A 146 -10.00 -0.37 -2.76
CA LEU A 146 -9.47 -1.62 -3.29
C LEU A 146 -10.31 -2.82 -2.85
N LEU A 147 -10.56 -2.92 -1.54
CA LEU A 147 -11.29 -4.03 -0.93
C LEU A 147 -12.75 -4.09 -1.39
N GLU A 148 -13.36 -2.94 -1.69
CA GLU A 148 -14.70 -2.83 -2.29
C GLU A 148 -14.70 -3.04 -3.81
N GLY A 149 -13.54 -3.27 -4.44
CA GLY A 149 -13.43 -3.47 -5.89
C GLY A 149 -13.68 -2.21 -6.73
N LYS A 150 -13.69 -1.02 -6.12
CA LYS A 150 -13.79 0.27 -6.84
C LYS A 150 -12.52 0.60 -7.61
N THR A 151 -11.40 -0.01 -7.23
CA THR A 151 -10.12 0.09 -7.93
C THR A 151 -9.61 -1.31 -8.25
N ASN A 152 -9.28 -1.53 -9.52
CA ASN A 152 -8.93 -2.85 -10.06
C ASN A 152 -7.43 -3.04 -10.24
N ASP A 153 -6.67 -1.96 -10.21
CA ASP A 153 -5.24 -1.97 -10.45
C ASP A 153 -4.45 -1.98 -9.13
N PRO A 154 -3.24 -2.58 -9.11
CA PRO A 154 -2.34 -2.41 -7.99
C PRO A 154 -2.03 -0.94 -7.75
N ILE A 155 -1.98 -0.53 -6.48
CA ILE A 155 -1.64 0.83 -6.09
C ILE A 155 -0.37 0.84 -5.23
N ILE A 156 0.48 1.85 -5.45
CA ILE A 156 1.58 2.16 -4.54
C ILE A 156 1.17 3.33 -3.66
N GLY A 157 1.29 3.13 -2.35
CA GLY A 157 0.98 4.13 -1.36
C GLY A 157 1.73 3.89 -0.07
N ASN A 158 1.63 4.86 0.83
CA ASN A 158 1.98 4.65 2.23
C ASN A 158 0.70 4.21 2.91
N PHE A 159 0.48 2.89 3.01
CA PHE A 159 -0.65 2.38 3.77
C PHE A 159 -0.25 2.36 5.23
N TYR A 160 -0.68 3.40 5.95
CA TYR A 160 -0.38 3.55 7.36
C TYR A 160 -1.23 2.58 8.17
N PHE A 161 -0.65 1.46 8.57
CA PHE A 161 -1.23 0.62 9.62
C PHE A 161 -0.55 1.03 10.92
N ALA A 162 -1.30 1.76 11.75
CA ALA A 162 -0.83 2.54 12.90
C ALA A 162 0.00 1.79 13.97
N TYR A 163 0.23 0.48 13.81
CA TYR A 163 0.85 -0.37 14.82
C TYR A 163 2.04 -1.21 14.34
N TYR A 164 2.35 -1.27 13.05
CA TYR A 164 3.41 -2.17 12.55
C TYR A 164 4.82 -1.55 12.51
N TYR A 165 4.90 -0.23 12.43
CA TYR A 165 6.17 0.48 12.41
C TYR A 165 6.05 1.78 13.20
N PRO A 166 6.21 1.75 14.54
CA PRO A 166 6.42 2.97 15.29
C PRO A 166 7.73 3.60 14.79
N GLY A 167 7.63 4.52 13.81
CA GLY A 167 8.75 5.31 13.31
C GLY A 167 9.08 5.27 11.81
N ASN A 168 8.36 4.55 10.95
CA ASN A 168 8.68 4.54 9.50
C ASN A 168 7.51 5.01 8.63
N SER A 169 7.38 6.34 8.52
CA SER A 169 6.47 7.01 7.58
C SER A 169 6.82 6.80 6.10
N ASP A 170 7.94 6.14 5.84
CA ASP A 170 8.61 6.14 4.53
C ASP A 170 8.55 4.77 3.83
N ASN A 171 7.89 3.77 4.43
CA ASN A 171 7.74 2.46 3.82
C ASN A 171 6.69 2.52 2.70
N ILE A 172 7.16 2.62 1.46
CA ILE A 172 6.34 2.47 0.26
C ILE A 172 5.86 1.03 0.19
N GLN A 173 4.57 0.83 -0.08
CA GLN A 173 3.97 -0.50 -0.19
C GLN A 173 3.19 -0.63 -1.49
N VAL A 174 3.22 -1.83 -2.06
CA VAL A 174 2.33 -2.22 -3.16
C VAL A 174 1.15 -2.97 -2.57
N ALA A 175 -0.05 -2.50 -2.86
CA ALA A 175 -1.30 -3.20 -2.55
C ALA A 175 -1.89 -3.78 -3.83
N ILE A 176 -2.12 -5.09 -3.83
CA ILE A 176 -2.55 -5.87 -4.99
C ILE A 176 -3.92 -6.49 -4.66
N PRO A 177 -5.00 -6.08 -5.36
CA PRO A 177 -6.31 -6.67 -5.15
C PRO A 177 -6.35 -8.11 -5.67
N ILE A 178 -6.90 -9.02 -4.88
CA ILE A 178 -7.11 -10.43 -5.22
C ILE A 178 -8.58 -10.63 -5.52
N LYS A 179 -8.86 -11.27 -6.66
CA LYS A 179 -10.22 -11.46 -7.15
C LYS A 179 -10.60 -12.94 -7.16
N ASN A 180 -11.87 -13.22 -6.88
CA ASN A 180 -12.45 -14.53 -7.11
C ASN A 180 -12.75 -14.76 -8.61
N SER A 181 -13.24 -15.95 -8.94
CA SER A 181 -13.66 -16.31 -10.31
C SER A 181 -14.80 -15.46 -10.86
N SER A 182 -15.59 -14.82 -9.99
CA SER A 182 -16.65 -13.86 -10.36
C SER A 182 -16.12 -12.45 -10.63
N GLY A 183 -14.81 -12.20 -10.41
CA GLY A 183 -14.18 -10.89 -10.60
C GLY A 183 -14.30 -9.93 -9.41
N GLU A 184 -14.87 -10.38 -8.30
CA GLU A 184 -15.03 -9.59 -7.06
C GLU A 184 -13.74 -9.61 -6.26
N THR A 185 -13.34 -8.46 -5.70
CA THR A 185 -12.19 -8.41 -4.78
C THR A 185 -12.55 -9.12 -3.48
N ILE A 186 -11.80 -10.17 -3.13
CA ILE A 186 -11.95 -10.93 -1.88
C ILE A 186 -10.95 -10.53 -0.81
N GLY A 187 -9.94 -9.75 -1.19
CA GLY A 187 -8.88 -9.28 -0.31
C GLY A 187 -7.78 -8.57 -1.06
N VAL A 188 -6.76 -8.13 -0.33
CA VAL A 188 -5.60 -7.41 -0.85
C VAL A 188 -4.34 -8.05 -0.30
N ILE A 189 -3.36 -8.31 -1.17
CA ILE A 189 -1.99 -8.59 -0.76
C ILE A 189 -1.25 -7.27 -0.65
N LEU A 190 -0.66 -7.03 0.50
CA LEU A 190 0.19 -5.88 0.77
C LEU A 190 1.64 -6.33 0.87
N ARG A 191 2.56 -5.63 0.19
CA ARG A 191 3.98 -5.92 0.27
C ARG A 191 4.79 -4.62 0.43
N ASN A 192 5.74 -4.62 1.35
CA ASN A 192 6.73 -3.53 1.43
C ASN A 192 7.62 -3.52 0.17
N VAL A 193 7.85 -2.32 -0.33
CA VAL A 193 8.86 -2.03 -1.35
C VAL A 193 10.20 -1.87 -0.63
N ILE A 194 11.18 -2.69 -0.99
CA ILE A 194 12.58 -2.39 -0.68
C ILE A 194 13.11 -1.59 -1.87
N GLU A 195 13.49 -0.35 -1.63
CA GLU A 195 14.26 0.46 -2.58
C GLU A 195 15.76 0.19 -2.47
#